data_AF-A0A2W4R3R4-F1
#
_entry.id   AF-A0A2W4R3R4-F1
#
_cell.length_a   1.000
_cell.length_b   1.000
_cell.length_c   1.000
_cell.angle_alpha   90.00
_cell.angle_beta   90.00
_cell.angle_gamma   90.00
#
_symmetry.space_group_name_H-M   'P 1'
#
loop_
_entity.id
_entity.type
_entity.pdbx_description
1 polymer ?
#
loop_
_entity_poly.entity_id
_entity_poly.type
_entity_poly.pdbx_seq_one_letter_code
_entity_poly.pdbx_strand_id
1 'polypeptide(L)'
;MNLLGWPLLGQLYLDGADIATTRQTVQALRQRLALKARHLGLPELADFWLKERLNGEDWLKKAEAGLRTLLEAQEPQPALDDSVTLWFPERIADKLRGQNMDTLRAVIAFRQQQGKSCWQGLPNFGIQSAQSVERFLKIHASALGLANALEIRKQGLVGLGKPRHTVMDNLFDSQDGLSGAHGSNRAPHDRCRLPVGNDFEAIHAWLDLRDHESHTYRNYRKESERFLLWAVTERGKALSSLDTTDCKAYRDFLFAPPEAWLNPEFKPRWSASWRPFKGPLKPRTVKHTETILSSLCEWLVKQRYLDSNPFDGLPLLSSQELHTLQVEHALDDTQWQWLLDYCAKCQSSPPEGGDKHHYRRLWIALQLAYCTGLRLAELANARFGDITHKSRNGGQHWLRVLGKGSKQREVPLPIELVEELKRYALERGAVWGVPDSPEPIIGKFRKSAVLEASDFDLVETPFTTSGLHRVLKDFFNEAAAAMGRTATEEGQRDVEALTRMTTHWLRHTHASHALGSGAALLSVKENLGHASLSTTSLYLHGDKDQRYAEMGKLFRKKTGTG
;
A
#
# COMPACT_ATOMS: atom_id res chain seq x y z
N MET A 1 23.87 45.37 18.40
CA MET A 1 24.83 45.30 17.28
C MET A 1 24.04 45.31 15.99
N ASN A 2 24.35 46.31 15.17
CA ASN A 2 23.61 46.74 13.99
C ASN A 2 23.88 45.85 12.76
N LEU A 3 22.96 45.95 11.79
CA LEU A 3 23.11 45.64 10.37
C LEU A 3 23.16 44.16 9.95
N LEU A 4 21.99 43.53 9.81
CA LEU A 4 21.68 42.65 8.68
C LEU A 4 20.18 42.82 8.41
N GLY A 5 19.84 43.76 7.53
CA GLY A 5 18.48 44.18 7.27
C GLY A 5 17.61 43.07 6.69
N TRP A 6 16.32 43.14 7.00
CA TRP A 6 15.24 42.38 6.37
C TRP A 6 15.24 42.32 4.83
N PRO A 7 15.87 43.24 4.07
CA PRO A 7 16.05 43.03 2.62
C PRO A 7 16.89 41.78 2.28
N LEU A 8 17.84 41.36 3.13
CA LEU A 8 18.68 40.19 2.87
C LEU A 8 17.97 38.85 3.17
N LEU A 9 17.02 38.83 4.12
CA LEU A 9 16.15 37.66 4.37
C LEU A 9 15.03 37.54 3.33
N GLY A 10 14.57 38.67 2.78
CA GLY A 10 13.66 38.68 1.63
C GLY A 10 14.30 38.13 0.36
N GLN A 11 15.58 38.41 0.12
CA GLN A 11 16.33 37.90 -1.04
C GLN A 11 16.77 36.44 -0.92
N LEU A 12 16.72 35.82 0.28
CA LEU A 12 17.08 34.40 0.48
C LEU A 12 15.88 33.43 0.51
N TYR A 13 14.63 33.93 0.48
CA TYR A 13 13.43 33.08 0.58
C TYR A 13 12.27 33.42 -0.37
N LEU A 14 12.43 34.39 -1.27
CA LEU A 14 11.38 34.79 -2.23
C LEU A 14 11.82 34.78 -3.70
N ASP A 15 12.84 34.00 -4.06
CA ASP A 15 13.00 33.60 -5.45
C ASP A 15 12.06 32.41 -5.72
N GLY A 16 10.81 32.72 -6.08
CA GLY A 16 9.88 31.77 -6.71
C GLY A 16 8.48 31.65 -6.11
N ALA A 17 8.16 32.31 -4.98
CA ALA A 17 6.79 32.33 -4.47
C ALA A 17 6.00 33.47 -5.13
N ASP A 18 4.95 33.14 -5.89
CA ASP A 18 3.99 34.12 -6.42
C ASP A 18 3.41 34.95 -5.25
N ILE A 19 3.46 36.28 -5.37
CA ILE A 19 2.94 37.24 -4.39
C ILE A 19 1.49 36.91 -4.02
N ALA A 20 0.72 36.34 -4.96
CA ALA A 20 -0.63 35.85 -4.71
C ALA A 20 -0.66 34.70 -3.68
N THR A 21 0.25 33.73 -3.78
CA THR A 21 0.36 32.57 -2.88
C THR A 21 0.77 32.98 -1.47
N THR A 22 1.72 33.92 -1.34
CA THR A 22 2.13 34.46 -0.03
C THR A 22 0.98 35.22 0.64
N ARG A 23 0.23 36.04 -0.11
CA ARG A 23 -0.95 36.76 0.40
C ARG A 23 -2.04 35.80 0.89
N GLN A 24 -2.28 34.73 0.14
CA GLN A 24 -3.25 33.69 0.48
C GLN A 24 -2.85 32.92 1.75
N THR A 25 -1.57 32.58 1.91
CA THR A 25 -1.08 31.87 3.10
C THR A 25 -1.19 32.73 4.36
N VAL A 26 -0.85 34.02 4.25
CA VAL A 26 -0.99 34.98 5.36
C VAL A 26 -2.46 35.16 5.74
N GLN A 27 -3.37 35.22 4.77
CA GLN A 27 -4.80 35.33 5.04
C GLN A 27 -5.36 34.09 5.76
N ALA A 28 -4.94 32.89 5.35
CA ALA A 28 -5.33 31.64 6.00
C ALA A 28 -4.82 31.55 7.45
N LEU A 29 -3.57 31.95 7.70
CA LEU A 29 -2.99 31.96 9.04
C LEU A 29 -3.76 32.91 9.98
N ARG A 30 -4.15 34.08 9.48
CA ARG A 30 -4.95 35.05 10.22
C ARG A 30 -6.35 34.54 10.57
N GLN A 31 -7.01 33.85 9.64
CA GLN A 31 -8.30 33.21 9.91
C GLN A 31 -8.18 32.14 11.02
N ARG A 32 -7.08 31.38 11.07
CA ARG A 32 -6.82 30.40 12.14
C ARG A 32 -6.63 31.06 13.50
N LEU A 33 -5.85 32.14 13.56
CA LEU A 33 -5.65 32.90 14.79
C LEU A 33 -6.97 33.52 15.27
N ALA A 34 -7.81 33.97 14.35
CA ALA A 34 -9.14 34.46 14.67
C ALA A 34 -10.05 33.37 15.24
N LEU A 35 -10.05 32.19 14.64
CA LEU A 35 -10.84 31.05 15.11
C LEU A 35 -10.40 30.60 16.50
N LYS A 36 -9.08 30.45 16.73
CA LYS A 36 -8.53 30.11 18.06
C LYS A 36 -8.89 31.16 19.10
N ALA A 37 -8.83 32.45 18.75
CA ALA A 37 -9.25 33.53 19.63
C ALA A 37 -10.76 33.45 19.96
N ARG A 38 -11.64 33.10 19.01
CA ARG A 38 -13.07 32.86 19.27
C ARG A 38 -13.29 31.70 20.24
N HIS A 39 -12.57 30.59 20.08
CA HIS A 39 -12.67 29.45 21.00
C HIS A 39 -12.25 29.78 22.43
N LEU A 40 -11.28 30.69 22.59
CA LEU A 40 -10.80 31.13 23.90
C LEU A 40 -11.63 32.28 24.50
N GLY A 41 -12.75 32.66 23.85
CA GLY A 41 -13.58 33.77 24.33
C GLY A 41 -12.95 35.15 24.17
N LEU A 42 -12.06 35.33 23.18
CA LEU A 42 -11.35 36.58 22.87
C LEU A 42 -11.85 37.19 21.55
N PRO A 43 -13.09 37.72 21.49
CA PRO A 43 -13.69 38.22 20.24
C PRO A 43 -12.93 39.43 19.66
N GLU A 44 -12.40 40.31 20.50
CA GLU A 44 -11.62 41.47 20.04
C GLU A 44 -10.33 41.06 19.33
N LEU A 45 -9.67 40.01 19.84
CA LEU A 45 -8.48 39.45 19.22
C LEU A 45 -8.83 38.72 17.92
N ALA A 46 -9.99 38.06 17.88
CA ALA A 46 -10.48 37.44 16.66
C ALA A 46 -10.75 38.45 15.54
N ASP A 47 -11.43 39.54 15.88
CA ASP A 47 -11.72 40.63 14.94
C ASP A 47 -10.44 41.35 14.51
N PHE A 48 -9.48 41.51 15.41
CA PHE A 48 -8.15 42.04 15.08
C PHE A 48 -7.46 41.21 13.98
N TRP A 49 -7.50 39.87 14.09
CA TRP A 49 -6.91 39.00 13.07
C TRP A 49 -7.65 39.06 11.73
N LEU A 50 -8.95 39.37 11.70
CA LEU A 50 -9.75 39.45 10.46
C LEU A 50 -9.71 40.83 9.78
N LYS A 51 -9.41 41.93 10.49
CA LYS A 51 -9.37 43.30 9.93
C LYS A 51 -8.17 43.56 9.02
N GLU A 52 -8.36 44.11 7.83
CA GLU A 52 -7.28 44.40 6.87
C GLU A 52 -6.11 45.20 7.50
N ARG A 53 -4.86 44.89 7.10
CA ARG A 53 -3.65 45.39 7.78
C ARG A 53 -3.56 46.92 7.62
N LEU A 54 -3.51 47.64 8.75
CA LEU A 54 -3.06 49.02 8.77
C LEU A 54 -1.54 49.04 8.98
N ASN A 55 -0.80 49.74 8.12
CA ASN A 55 0.66 49.85 8.23
C ASN A 55 1.01 50.73 9.44
N GLY A 56 1.57 50.14 10.49
CA GLY A 56 2.10 50.86 11.66
C GLY A 56 2.78 49.92 12.67
N GLU A 57 3.79 50.41 13.40
CA GLU A 57 4.54 49.65 14.42
C GLU A 57 3.62 49.08 15.53
N ASP A 58 2.51 49.76 15.82
CA ASP A 58 1.52 49.32 16.81
C ASP A 58 0.76 48.05 16.41
N TRP A 59 0.61 47.78 15.10
CA TRP A 59 -0.02 46.54 14.64
C TRP A 59 0.87 45.33 14.93
N LEU A 60 2.19 45.46 14.72
CA LEU A 60 3.15 44.37 14.98
C LEU A 60 3.23 44.04 16.47
N LYS A 61 3.26 45.05 17.34
CA LYS A 61 3.25 44.85 18.80
C LYS A 61 1.98 44.14 19.26
N LYS A 62 0.80 44.54 18.75
CA LYS A 62 -0.48 43.88 19.04
C LYS A 62 -0.55 42.45 18.48
N ALA A 63 -0.01 42.21 17.29
CA ALA A 63 0.05 40.89 16.67
C ALA A 63 0.99 39.94 17.45
N GLU A 64 2.16 40.40 17.88
CA GLU A 64 3.09 39.61 18.70
C GLU A 64 2.46 39.26 20.06
N ALA A 65 1.87 40.24 20.75
CA ALA A 65 1.19 40.02 22.01
C ALA A 65 0.02 39.02 21.85
N GLY A 66 -0.80 39.20 20.81
CA GLY A 66 -1.90 38.27 20.49
C GLY A 66 -1.42 36.85 20.17
N LEU A 67 -0.30 36.70 19.45
CA LEU A 67 0.30 35.40 19.17
C LEU A 67 0.79 34.70 20.44
N ARG A 68 1.46 35.44 21.35
CA ARG A 68 1.89 34.89 22.64
C ARG A 68 0.70 34.40 23.47
N THR A 69 -0.35 35.21 23.58
CA THR A 69 -1.60 34.82 24.26
C THR A 69 -2.21 33.54 23.66
N LEU A 70 -2.22 33.41 22.34
CA LEU A 70 -2.78 32.23 21.66
C LEU A 70 -1.87 30.99 21.74
N LEU A 71 -0.55 31.17 21.87
CA LEU A 71 0.42 30.07 22.00
C LEU A 71 0.46 29.50 23.42
N GLU A 72 0.30 30.37 24.43
CA GLU A 72 0.30 29.98 25.85
C GLU A 72 -1.06 29.40 26.30
N ALA A 73 -2.13 29.66 25.55
CA ALA A 73 -3.45 29.13 25.82
C ALA A 73 -3.57 27.63 25.49
N GLN A 74 -4.13 26.87 26.43
CA GLN A 74 -4.43 25.45 26.26
C GLN A 74 -5.43 25.25 25.10
N GLU A 75 -5.20 24.21 24.27
CA GLU A 75 -6.08 23.91 23.15
C GLU A 75 -7.51 23.61 23.64
N PRO A 76 -8.54 24.30 23.11
CA PRO A 76 -9.93 24.14 23.54
C PRO A 76 -10.39 22.70 23.27
N GLN A 77 -11.12 22.12 24.20
CA GLN A 77 -11.78 20.81 24.04
C GLN A 77 -13.25 21.01 23.72
N PRO A 78 -13.84 20.22 22.79
CA PRO A 78 -15.24 20.38 22.42
C PRO A 78 -16.17 19.87 23.51
N ALA A 79 -17.16 20.70 23.87
CA ALA A 79 -18.25 20.35 24.76
C ALA A 79 -19.53 20.06 23.96
N LEU A 80 -20.42 19.23 24.52
CA LEU A 80 -21.65 18.80 23.84
C LEU A 80 -22.58 19.97 23.48
N ASP A 81 -22.60 21.01 24.29
CA ASP A 81 -23.45 22.18 24.10
C ASP A 81 -22.80 23.26 23.21
N ASP A 82 -21.59 23.00 22.71
CA ASP A 82 -20.92 23.94 21.82
C ASP A 82 -21.68 24.07 20.50
N SER A 83 -21.74 25.32 20.02
CA SER A 83 -22.27 25.63 18.71
C SER A 83 -21.41 24.99 17.61
N VAL A 84 -22.06 24.45 16.58
CA VAL A 84 -21.38 23.90 15.40
C VAL A 84 -20.54 24.95 14.66
N THR A 85 -20.85 26.24 14.80
CA THR A 85 -20.08 27.34 14.18
C THR A 85 -18.71 27.56 14.83
N LEU A 86 -18.50 27.04 16.04
CA LEU A 86 -17.19 27.07 16.69
C LEU A 86 -16.28 26.00 16.09
N TRP A 87 -16.82 24.83 15.77
CA TRP A 87 -16.01 23.65 15.44
C TRP A 87 -15.97 23.28 13.96
N PHE A 88 -16.88 23.82 13.15
CA PHE A 88 -16.95 23.55 11.72
C PHE A 88 -16.85 24.85 10.90
N PRO A 89 -16.27 24.78 9.67
CA PRO A 89 -16.30 25.89 8.73
C PRO A 89 -17.73 26.38 8.48
N GLU A 90 -17.91 27.67 8.23
CA GLU A 90 -19.22 28.33 8.03
C GLU A 90 -20.10 27.55 7.04
N ARG A 91 -19.53 27.10 5.92
CA ARG A 91 -20.24 26.27 4.93
C ARG A 91 -20.81 24.95 5.47
N ILE A 92 -20.13 24.30 6.41
CA ILE A 92 -20.59 23.05 7.04
C ILE A 92 -21.54 23.37 8.19
N ALA A 93 -21.20 24.36 9.02
CA ALA A 93 -22.04 24.83 10.10
C ALA A 93 -23.42 25.29 9.61
N ASP A 94 -23.49 26.05 8.51
CA ASP A 94 -24.75 26.50 7.90
C ASP A 94 -25.62 25.36 7.41
N LYS A 95 -25.00 24.30 6.87
CA LYS A 95 -25.72 23.10 6.45
C LYS A 95 -26.28 22.34 7.65
N LEU A 96 -25.50 22.22 8.73
CA LEU A 96 -25.94 21.56 9.98
C LEU A 96 -27.07 22.37 10.63
N ARG A 97 -26.92 23.69 10.75
CA ARG A 97 -27.97 24.59 11.25
C ARG A 97 -29.22 24.58 10.38
N GLY A 98 -29.07 24.52 9.05
CA GLY A 98 -30.17 24.35 8.11
C GLY A 98 -30.96 23.04 8.28
N GLN A 99 -30.44 22.09 9.06
CA GLN A 99 -31.10 20.85 9.46
C GLN A 99 -31.44 20.83 10.96
N ASN A 100 -31.50 22.01 11.61
CA ASN A 100 -31.75 22.21 13.04
C ASN A 100 -30.71 21.54 13.96
N MET A 101 -29.45 21.43 13.52
CA MET A 101 -28.34 20.92 14.31
C MET A 101 -27.38 22.05 14.69
N ASP A 102 -27.81 22.90 15.61
CA ASP A 102 -27.03 24.05 16.05
C ASP A 102 -25.91 23.69 17.03
N THR A 103 -25.99 22.53 17.70
CA THR A 103 -25.01 22.09 18.70
C THR A 103 -24.36 20.74 18.35
N LEU A 104 -23.17 20.49 18.88
CA LEU A 104 -22.50 19.19 18.73
C LEU A 104 -23.35 18.02 19.26
N ARG A 105 -24.13 18.25 20.33
CA ARG A 105 -25.11 17.30 20.85
C ARG A 105 -26.15 16.91 19.80
N ALA A 106 -26.71 17.88 19.07
CA ALA A 106 -27.70 17.62 18.04
C ALA A 106 -27.12 16.80 16.88
N VAL A 107 -25.88 17.11 16.47
CA VAL A 107 -25.15 16.37 15.42
C VAL A 107 -24.90 14.92 15.84
N ILE A 108 -24.47 14.70 17.09
CA ILE A 108 -24.23 13.37 17.65
C ILE A 108 -25.53 12.56 17.74
N ALA A 109 -26.61 13.17 18.24
CA ALA A 109 -27.90 12.52 18.39
C ALA A 109 -28.46 12.08 17.02
N PHE A 110 -28.39 12.95 16.01
CA PHE A 110 -28.78 12.62 14.64
C PHE A 110 -27.99 11.42 14.09
N ARG A 111 -26.67 11.44 14.29
CA ARG A 111 -25.77 10.37 13.84
C ARG A 111 -26.02 9.04 14.54
N GLN A 112 -26.33 9.05 15.83
CA GLN A 112 -26.67 7.84 16.59
C GLN A 112 -28.02 7.25 16.17
N GLN A 113 -29.00 8.09 15.83
CA GLN A 113 -30.33 7.64 15.42
C GLN A 113 -30.37 7.04 14.01
N GLN A 114 -29.58 7.57 13.07
CA GLN A 114 -29.68 7.26 11.64
C GLN A 114 -28.49 6.44 11.07
N GLY A 115 -27.43 6.21 11.87
CA GLY A 115 -26.26 5.41 11.48
C GLY A 115 -25.30 6.11 10.49
N LYS A 116 -24.20 5.46 10.10
CA LYS A 116 -23.11 6.09 9.30
C LYS A 116 -23.52 6.59 7.91
N SER A 117 -24.60 6.06 7.34
CA SER A 117 -25.16 6.50 6.05
C SER A 117 -26.10 7.70 6.17
N CYS A 118 -26.37 8.20 7.39
CA CYS A 118 -27.32 9.28 7.64
C CYS A 118 -27.03 10.56 6.84
N TRP A 119 -25.75 10.83 6.61
CA TRP A 119 -25.30 12.02 5.90
C TRP A 119 -25.70 12.03 4.42
N GLN A 120 -25.93 10.86 3.81
CA GLN A 120 -26.33 10.75 2.39
C GLN A 120 -27.79 11.16 2.15
N GLY A 121 -28.62 11.12 3.19
CA GLY A 121 -30.03 11.51 3.12
C GLY A 121 -30.29 13.00 3.32
N LEU A 122 -29.26 13.79 3.66
CA LEU A 122 -29.42 15.22 3.93
C LEU A 122 -29.31 16.07 2.64
N PRO A 123 -30.29 16.95 2.36
CA PRO A 123 -30.24 17.86 1.21
C PRO A 123 -28.97 18.72 1.25
N ASN A 124 -28.27 18.85 0.12
CA ASN A 124 -27.05 19.67 -0.03
C ASN A 124 -25.88 19.28 0.89
N PHE A 125 -25.94 18.10 1.52
CA PHE A 125 -24.90 17.58 2.40
C PHE A 125 -24.02 16.56 1.66
N GLY A 126 -22.95 17.06 1.03
CA GLY A 126 -22.07 16.24 0.20
C GLY A 126 -21.16 15.29 0.99
N ILE A 127 -20.57 14.31 0.28
CA ILE A 127 -19.67 13.29 0.84
C ILE A 127 -18.49 13.91 1.64
N GLN A 128 -17.97 15.05 1.21
CA GLN A 128 -16.86 15.73 1.90
C GLN A 128 -17.29 16.35 3.24
N SER A 129 -18.48 16.97 3.30
CA SER A 129 -19.04 17.50 4.56
C SER A 129 -19.31 16.37 5.55
N ALA A 130 -19.86 15.24 5.06
CA ALA A 130 -20.07 14.03 5.85
C ALA A 130 -18.77 13.45 6.43
N GLN A 131 -17.74 13.36 5.60
CA GLN A 131 -16.42 12.90 6.04
C GLN A 131 -15.81 13.84 7.08
N SER A 132 -15.95 15.16 6.91
CA SER A 132 -15.44 16.16 7.85
C SER A 132 -16.09 16.03 9.23
N VAL A 133 -17.42 15.83 9.29
CA VAL A 133 -18.14 15.64 10.56
C VAL A 133 -17.76 14.33 11.23
N GLU A 134 -17.73 13.21 10.48
CA GLU A 134 -17.33 11.90 11.03
C GLU A 134 -15.87 11.89 11.53
N ARG A 135 -14.98 12.62 10.85
CA ARG A 135 -13.59 12.81 11.26
C ARG A 135 -13.50 13.50 12.62
N PHE A 136 -14.19 14.63 12.74
CA PHE A 136 -14.22 15.45 13.94
C PHE A 136 -14.73 14.62 15.14
N LEU A 137 -15.86 13.93 14.97
CA LEU A 137 -16.43 13.06 16.01
C LEU A 137 -15.49 11.92 16.42
N LYS A 138 -14.67 11.41 15.49
CA LYS A 138 -13.67 10.38 15.78
C LYS A 138 -12.46 10.92 16.54
N ILE A 139 -11.94 12.09 16.15
CA ILE A 139 -10.79 12.72 16.80
C ILE A 139 -11.14 13.12 18.24
N HIS A 140 -12.32 13.70 18.45
CA HIS A 140 -12.77 14.19 19.75
C HIS A 140 -13.68 13.19 20.49
N ALA A 141 -13.57 11.90 20.17
CA ALA A 141 -14.45 10.87 20.69
C ALA A 141 -14.41 10.77 22.23
N SER A 142 -13.22 10.91 22.83
CA SER A 142 -13.04 10.89 24.28
C SER A 142 -13.68 12.10 24.96
N ALA A 143 -13.41 13.31 24.45
CA ALA A 143 -13.94 14.56 24.98
C ALA A 143 -15.48 14.66 24.89
N LEU A 144 -16.05 14.13 23.80
CA LEU A 144 -17.51 14.15 23.55
C LEU A 144 -18.25 12.96 24.17
N GLY A 145 -17.59 12.12 24.97
CA GLY A 145 -18.22 10.94 25.59
C GLY A 145 -18.64 9.84 24.60
N LEU A 146 -18.04 9.82 23.41
CA LEU A 146 -18.33 8.87 22.32
C LEU A 146 -17.46 7.61 22.35
N ALA A 147 -16.59 7.46 23.37
CA ALA A 147 -15.61 6.38 23.49
C ALA A 147 -16.22 4.96 23.36
N ASN A 148 -17.48 4.77 23.76
CA ASN A 148 -18.20 3.49 23.59
C ASN A 148 -19.25 3.50 22.46
N ALA A 149 -19.67 4.67 21.97
CA ALA A 149 -20.72 4.80 20.94
C ALA A 149 -20.16 4.66 19.50
N LEU A 150 -18.85 4.79 19.31
CA LEU A 150 -18.20 4.61 18.02
C LEU A 150 -17.85 3.15 17.71
N GLU A 151 -17.94 2.23 18.69
CA GLU A 151 -17.61 0.81 18.55
C GLU A 151 -18.82 -0.14 18.39
N ILE A 152 -20.06 0.34 18.34
CA ILE A 152 -21.26 -0.54 18.26
C ILE A 152 -22.09 -0.08 17.04
N ARG A 153 -22.27 -0.80 15.92
CA ARG A 153 -22.53 -2.22 15.67
C ARG A 153 -21.76 -2.77 14.45
N LYS A 154 -20.93 -3.79 14.66
CA LYS A 154 -20.78 -4.93 13.70
C LYS A 154 -21.94 -5.93 13.84
N GLN A 155 -22.87 -5.70 14.75
CA GLN A 155 -24.06 -6.53 15.00
C GLN A 155 -25.32 -5.80 14.51
N GLY A 156 -25.55 -5.85 13.21
CA GLY A 156 -26.68 -5.18 12.56
C GLY A 156 -26.90 -5.64 11.12
N LEU A 157 -26.57 -6.90 10.84
CA LEU A 157 -27.08 -7.70 9.73
C LEU A 157 -27.58 -9.01 10.35
N VAL A 158 -28.60 -8.88 11.20
CA VAL A 158 -29.49 -9.98 11.54
C VAL A 158 -30.74 -9.69 10.74
N GLY A 159 -30.94 -10.44 9.66
CA GLY A 159 -32.00 -10.17 8.68
C GLY A 159 -31.58 -10.36 7.22
N LEU A 160 -30.73 -11.36 6.99
CA LEU A 160 -30.45 -12.14 5.76
C LEU A 160 -29.10 -12.80 6.07
N GLY A 161 -29.14 -13.81 6.94
CA GLY A 161 -27.96 -14.48 7.44
C GLY A 161 -27.11 -14.98 6.28
N LYS A 162 -25.89 -14.45 6.15
CA LYS A 162 -24.82 -15.27 5.56
C LYS A 162 -24.80 -16.55 6.39
N PRO A 163 -24.96 -17.75 5.80
CA PRO A 163 -24.82 -18.96 6.57
C PRO A 163 -23.48 -18.90 7.31
N ARG A 164 -23.52 -19.11 8.63
CA ARG A 164 -22.32 -19.16 9.48
C ARG A 164 -21.39 -20.32 9.10
N HIS A 165 -21.87 -21.22 8.25
CA HIS A 165 -21.16 -22.39 7.78
C HIS A 165 -20.70 -22.16 6.33
N THR A 166 -19.38 -22.22 6.13
CA THR A 166 -18.78 -22.44 4.82
C THR A 166 -19.04 -23.88 4.37
N VAL A 167 -18.87 -24.17 3.07
CA VAL A 167 -18.92 -25.55 2.55
C VAL A 167 -18.00 -26.50 3.34
N MET A 168 -16.91 -25.98 3.92
CA MET A 168 -16.00 -26.75 4.77
C MET A 168 -16.58 -27.07 6.13
N ASP A 169 -17.29 -26.14 6.78
CA ASP A 169 -17.82 -26.34 8.13
C ASP A 169 -18.89 -27.46 8.16
N ASN A 170 -19.64 -27.63 7.06
CA ASN A 170 -20.64 -28.70 6.93
C ASN A 170 -20.03 -30.06 6.52
N LEU A 171 -18.77 -30.09 6.09
CA LEU A 171 -18.12 -31.29 5.55
C LEU A 171 -17.74 -32.29 6.64
N PHE A 172 -17.54 -31.82 7.88
CA PHE A 172 -16.99 -32.61 8.99
C PHE A 172 -18.02 -33.10 10.01
N ASP A 173 -19.25 -32.59 9.97
CA ASP A 173 -20.32 -32.94 10.91
C ASP A 173 -21.13 -34.19 10.49
N SER A 174 -20.90 -34.76 9.30
CA SER A 174 -21.86 -35.72 8.70
C SER A 174 -21.31 -37.08 8.26
N GLN A 175 -20.01 -37.38 8.39
CA GLN A 175 -19.45 -38.66 7.92
C GLN A 175 -18.46 -39.28 8.92
N ASP A 176 -18.90 -40.34 9.59
CA ASP A 176 -18.06 -41.16 10.48
C ASP A 176 -16.80 -41.64 9.75
N GLY A 177 -15.63 -41.30 10.30
CA GLY A 177 -14.31 -41.73 9.79
C GLY A 177 -13.51 -40.71 8.98
N LEU A 178 -14.12 -39.63 8.46
CA LEU A 178 -13.41 -38.61 7.65
C LEU A 178 -12.95 -37.38 8.44
N SER A 179 -13.34 -37.28 9.71
CA SER A 179 -12.85 -36.24 10.62
C SER A 179 -11.35 -36.34 10.90
N GLY A 180 -10.76 -37.53 10.68
CA GLY A 180 -9.39 -37.83 11.05
C GLY A 180 -9.18 -38.15 12.52
N ALA A 181 -10.23 -38.23 13.33
CA ALA A 181 -10.14 -38.65 14.75
C ALA A 181 -9.38 -39.97 14.93
N HIS A 182 -9.47 -40.88 13.96
CA HIS A 182 -8.84 -42.20 13.99
C HIS A 182 -8.03 -42.50 12.71
N GLY A 183 -7.40 -41.48 12.12
CA GLY A 183 -6.65 -41.64 10.87
C GLY A 183 -5.47 -42.62 10.98
N SER A 184 -5.13 -43.32 9.89
CA SER A 184 -4.08 -44.34 9.89
C SER A 184 -2.66 -43.81 10.10
N ASN A 185 -2.39 -42.55 9.73
CA ASN A 185 -1.14 -41.82 9.97
C ASN A 185 -1.29 -40.83 11.15
N ARG A 186 -2.32 -41.01 11.99
CA ARG A 186 -2.49 -40.23 13.22
C ARG A 186 -1.64 -40.82 14.34
N ALA A 187 -0.88 -39.97 15.01
CA ALA A 187 -0.15 -40.36 16.21
C ALA A 187 -1.13 -40.60 17.39
N PRO A 188 -0.75 -41.41 18.39
CA PRO A 188 -1.60 -41.68 19.56
C PRO A 188 -2.09 -40.40 20.26
N HIS A 189 -3.40 -40.33 20.54
CA HIS A 189 -4.06 -39.13 21.10
C HIS A 189 -3.47 -38.69 22.44
N ASP A 190 -3.05 -39.63 23.28
CA ASP A 190 -2.42 -39.39 24.58
C ASP A 190 -1.07 -38.65 24.46
N ARG A 191 -0.43 -38.71 23.28
CA ARG A 191 0.84 -38.03 22.99
C ARG A 191 0.68 -36.73 22.23
N CYS A 192 -0.52 -36.47 21.71
CA CYS A 192 -0.81 -35.25 20.95
C CYS A 192 -0.64 -34.02 21.84
N ARG A 193 0.13 -33.04 21.36
CA ARG A 193 0.39 -31.79 22.10
C ARG A 193 -0.68 -30.73 21.88
N LEU A 194 -1.65 -31.00 21.00
CA LEU A 194 -2.70 -30.08 20.63
C LEU A 194 -4.03 -30.50 21.29
N PRO A 195 -4.80 -29.56 21.84
CA PRO A 195 -6.13 -29.84 22.38
C PRO A 195 -7.18 -29.91 21.25
N VAL A 196 -6.96 -30.78 20.26
CA VAL A 196 -7.79 -30.87 19.04
C VAL A 196 -8.19 -32.32 18.74
N GLY A 197 -9.43 -32.50 18.28
CA GLY A 197 -10.03 -33.82 18.02
C GLY A 197 -9.93 -34.28 16.56
N ASN A 198 -9.90 -33.36 15.60
CA ASN A 198 -10.04 -33.66 14.17
C ASN A 198 -9.00 -32.92 13.30
N ASP A 199 -8.91 -33.28 12.02
CA ASP A 199 -7.92 -32.76 11.07
C ASP A 199 -8.13 -31.26 10.80
N PHE A 200 -9.39 -30.82 10.78
CA PHE A 200 -9.75 -29.43 10.56
C PHE A 200 -9.24 -28.52 11.68
N GLU A 201 -9.53 -28.87 12.93
CA GLU A 201 -9.03 -28.17 14.12
C GLU A 201 -7.50 -28.15 14.16
N ALA A 202 -6.84 -29.26 13.79
CA ALA A 202 -5.38 -29.33 13.76
C ALA A 202 -4.76 -28.38 12.71
N ILE A 203 -5.36 -28.27 11.51
CA ILE A 203 -4.96 -27.28 10.51
C ILE A 203 -5.15 -25.87 11.04
N HIS A 204 -6.29 -25.59 11.66
CA HIS A 204 -6.60 -24.26 12.19
C HIS A 204 -5.66 -23.86 13.33
N ALA A 205 -5.31 -24.79 14.22
CA ALA A 205 -4.29 -24.56 15.24
C ALA A 205 -2.94 -24.15 14.64
N TRP A 206 -2.54 -24.71 13.49
CA TRP A 206 -1.35 -24.26 12.77
C TRP A 206 -1.52 -22.86 12.16
N LEU A 207 -2.68 -22.58 11.58
CA LEU A 207 -2.97 -21.30 10.94
C LEU A 207 -3.00 -20.15 11.95
N ASP A 208 -3.50 -20.39 13.17
CA ASP A 208 -3.64 -19.40 14.25
C ASP A 208 -2.28 -18.93 14.82
N LEU A 209 -1.18 -19.63 14.50
CA LEU A 209 0.18 -19.16 14.79
C LEU A 209 0.60 -17.93 13.95
N ARG A 210 -0.26 -17.48 13.01
CA ARG A 210 0.04 -16.41 12.04
C ARG A 210 -0.98 -15.29 12.18
N ASP A 211 -0.55 -14.08 11.85
CA ASP A 211 -1.43 -12.92 11.75
C ASP A 211 -2.51 -13.15 10.67
N HIS A 212 -3.78 -13.16 11.09
CA HIS A 212 -4.96 -13.40 10.26
C HIS A 212 -5.13 -12.37 9.14
N GLU A 213 -4.56 -11.18 9.29
CA GLU A 213 -4.63 -10.13 8.27
C GLU A 213 -3.56 -10.30 7.18
N SER A 214 -2.54 -11.14 7.44
CA SER A 214 -1.41 -11.31 6.55
C SER A 214 -1.74 -12.07 5.26
N HIS A 215 -1.01 -11.74 4.19
CA HIS A 215 -1.05 -12.52 2.94
C HIS A 215 -0.62 -13.97 3.14
N THR A 216 0.31 -14.24 4.07
CA THR A 216 0.79 -15.58 4.40
C THR A 216 -0.35 -16.43 4.95
N TYR A 217 -1.09 -15.93 5.95
CA TYR A 217 -2.25 -16.61 6.51
C TYR A 217 -3.28 -16.95 5.42
N ARG A 218 -3.67 -15.96 4.60
CA ARG A 218 -4.65 -16.17 3.53
C ARG A 218 -4.22 -17.24 2.53
N ASN A 219 -2.94 -17.26 2.15
CA ASN A 219 -2.42 -18.23 1.20
C ASN A 219 -2.32 -19.63 1.83
N TYR A 220 -1.80 -19.73 3.05
CA TYR A 220 -1.65 -20.99 3.78
C TYR A 220 -3.01 -21.62 4.01
N ARG A 221 -3.95 -20.85 4.56
CA ARG A 221 -5.34 -21.26 4.75
C ARG A 221 -5.95 -21.80 3.45
N LYS A 222 -5.84 -21.04 2.35
CA LYS A 222 -6.39 -21.43 1.05
C LYS A 222 -5.82 -22.75 0.55
N GLU A 223 -4.52 -22.99 0.67
CA GLU A 223 -3.90 -24.24 0.21
C GLU A 223 -4.20 -25.41 1.16
N SER A 224 -4.12 -25.22 2.48
CA SER A 224 -4.41 -26.25 3.48
C SER A 224 -5.88 -26.71 3.47
N GLU A 225 -6.82 -25.76 3.40
CA GLU A 225 -8.26 -26.08 3.30
C GLU A 225 -8.58 -26.80 1.98
N ARG A 226 -7.97 -26.36 0.87
CA ARG A 226 -8.16 -27.03 -0.43
C ARG A 226 -7.65 -28.46 -0.41
N PHE A 227 -6.52 -28.72 0.23
CA PHE A 227 -5.97 -30.07 0.38
C PHE A 227 -6.89 -30.95 1.22
N LEU A 228 -7.38 -30.43 2.35
CA LEU A 228 -8.33 -31.14 3.21
C LEU A 228 -9.63 -31.49 2.47
N LEU A 229 -10.21 -30.54 1.73
CA LEU A 229 -11.40 -30.80 0.92
C LEU A 229 -11.16 -31.89 -0.12
N TRP A 230 -10.01 -31.85 -0.81
CA TRP A 230 -9.68 -32.87 -1.80
C TRP A 230 -9.55 -34.26 -1.17
N ALA A 231 -8.90 -34.35 -0.02
CA ALA A 231 -8.75 -35.61 0.71
C ALA A 231 -10.13 -36.22 1.03
N VAL A 232 -11.04 -35.41 1.55
CA VAL A 232 -12.37 -35.87 1.94
C VAL A 232 -13.25 -36.18 0.73
N THR A 233 -13.34 -35.29 -0.26
CA THR A 233 -14.35 -35.45 -1.33
C THR A 233 -13.87 -36.24 -2.54
N GLU A 234 -12.57 -36.20 -2.89
CA GLU A 234 -12.04 -36.95 -4.04
C GLU A 234 -11.41 -38.28 -3.64
N ARG A 235 -10.74 -38.33 -2.48
CA ARG A 235 -10.11 -39.57 -1.99
C ARG A 235 -10.98 -40.35 -1.01
N GLY A 236 -11.97 -39.72 -0.38
CA GLY A 236 -12.73 -40.37 0.69
C GLY A 236 -11.84 -40.75 1.88
N LYS A 237 -10.79 -39.97 2.14
CA LYS A 237 -9.83 -40.22 3.23
C LYS A 237 -9.74 -38.98 4.13
N ALA A 238 -9.61 -39.22 5.43
CA ALA A 238 -9.14 -38.20 6.34
C ALA A 238 -7.72 -37.75 5.96
N LEU A 239 -7.36 -36.48 6.21
CA LEU A 239 -6.02 -35.97 5.98
C LEU A 239 -4.98 -36.75 6.78
N SER A 240 -5.31 -37.11 8.03
CA SER A 240 -4.48 -37.96 8.88
C SER A 240 -4.45 -39.45 8.47
N SER A 241 -5.05 -39.81 7.33
CA SER A 241 -4.91 -41.15 6.72
C SER A 241 -4.19 -41.12 5.37
N LEU A 242 -3.70 -39.96 4.93
CA LEU A 242 -3.01 -39.82 3.66
C LEU A 242 -1.57 -40.32 3.74
N ASP A 243 -1.13 -40.91 2.64
CA ASP A 243 0.26 -41.36 2.43
C ASP A 243 0.93 -40.61 1.26
N THR A 244 2.18 -40.98 0.96
CA THR A 244 2.93 -40.37 -0.15
C THR A 244 2.31 -40.62 -1.53
N THR A 245 1.62 -41.74 -1.72
CA THR A 245 0.89 -42.04 -2.97
C THR A 245 -0.28 -41.08 -3.13
N ASP A 246 -1.01 -40.78 -2.05
CA ASP A 246 -2.06 -39.78 -2.05
C ASP A 246 -1.50 -38.37 -2.32
N CYS A 247 -0.36 -38.00 -1.74
CA CYS A 247 0.30 -36.72 -2.02
C CYS A 247 0.72 -36.58 -3.50
N LYS A 248 1.22 -37.66 -4.12
CA LYS A 248 1.49 -37.69 -5.57
C LYS A 248 0.21 -37.52 -6.38
N ALA A 249 -0.85 -38.21 -6.00
CA ALA A 249 -2.16 -38.06 -6.62
C ALA A 249 -2.71 -36.63 -6.50
N TYR A 250 -2.47 -35.95 -5.38
CA TYR A 250 -2.85 -34.55 -5.21
C TYR A 250 -2.06 -33.64 -6.14
N ARG A 251 -0.75 -33.85 -6.29
CA ARG A 251 0.08 -33.14 -7.28
C ARG A 251 -0.50 -33.28 -8.68
N ASP A 252 -0.79 -34.51 -9.11
CA ASP A 252 -1.34 -34.80 -10.44
C ASP A 252 -2.70 -34.09 -10.61
N PHE A 253 -3.53 -34.11 -9.57
CA PHE A 253 -4.80 -33.39 -9.52
C PHE A 253 -4.64 -31.86 -9.62
N LEU A 254 -3.60 -31.26 -9.04
CA LEU A 254 -3.36 -29.81 -9.17
C LEU A 254 -3.03 -29.39 -10.61
N PHE A 255 -2.38 -30.28 -11.37
CA PHE A 255 -2.10 -30.07 -12.80
C PHE A 255 -3.32 -30.32 -13.69
N ALA A 256 -4.23 -31.20 -13.28
CA ALA A 256 -5.42 -31.54 -14.06
C ALA A 256 -6.65 -31.73 -13.16
N PRO A 257 -7.17 -30.65 -12.53
CA PRO A 257 -8.36 -30.75 -11.70
C PRO A 257 -9.59 -31.05 -12.57
N PRO A 258 -10.49 -31.96 -12.16
CA PRO A 258 -11.74 -32.25 -12.84
C PRO A 258 -12.63 -31.00 -12.98
N GLU A 259 -13.52 -30.98 -13.98
CA GLU A 259 -14.42 -29.85 -14.25
C GLU A 259 -15.29 -29.48 -13.04
N ALA A 260 -15.69 -30.48 -12.25
CA ALA A 260 -16.44 -30.30 -11.01
C ALA A 260 -15.73 -29.41 -9.99
N TRP A 261 -14.42 -29.18 -10.11
CA TRP A 261 -13.58 -28.36 -9.24
C TRP A 261 -13.22 -26.99 -9.82
N LEU A 262 -13.68 -26.71 -11.04
CA LEU A 262 -13.37 -25.49 -11.77
C LEU A 262 -14.54 -24.51 -11.70
N ASN A 263 -14.22 -23.24 -11.43
CA ASN A 263 -15.12 -22.14 -11.68
C ASN A 263 -14.34 -20.98 -12.30
N PRO A 264 -14.57 -20.64 -13.59
CA PRO A 264 -13.86 -19.55 -14.25
C PRO A 264 -14.19 -18.18 -13.65
N GLU A 265 -15.35 -18.06 -13.00
CA GLU A 265 -15.80 -16.85 -12.33
C GLU A 265 -15.57 -16.89 -10.82
N PHE A 266 -15.37 -15.71 -10.23
CA PHE A 266 -15.34 -15.61 -8.77
C PHE A 266 -16.74 -15.83 -8.20
N LYS A 267 -16.89 -16.86 -7.37
CA LYS A 267 -18.04 -17.03 -6.49
C LYS A 267 -17.60 -16.92 -5.02
N PRO A 268 -18.40 -16.31 -4.13
CA PRO A 268 -18.10 -16.31 -2.70
C PRO A 268 -18.10 -17.74 -2.13
N ARG A 269 -17.23 -18.03 -1.14
CA ARG A 269 -17.06 -19.37 -0.54
C ARG A 269 -18.31 -19.98 0.08
N TRP A 270 -19.26 -19.15 0.52
CA TRP A 270 -20.55 -19.58 1.07
C TRP A 270 -21.59 -19.92 -0.02
N SER A 271 -21.26 -19.75 -1.29
CA SER A 271 -22.14 -20.15 -2.39
C SER A 271 -22.02 -21.65 -2.66
N ALA A 272 -23.15 -22.33 -2.87
CA ALA A 272 -23.16 -23.72 -3.32
C ALA A 272 -22.45 -23.94 -4.69
N SER A 273 -22.36 -22.88 -5.50
CA SER A 273 -21.65 -22.88 -6.79
C SER A 273 -20.14 -22.59 -6.67
N TRP A 274 -19.64 -22.36 -5.45
CA TRP A 274 -18.23 -22.08 -5.24
C TRP A 274 -17.37 -23.30 -5.57
N ARG A 275 -16.23 -23.07 -6.24
CA ARG A 275 -15.19 -24.06 -6.47
C ARG A 275 -13.79 -23.48 -6.18
N PRO A 276 -12.82 -24.30 -5.75
CA PRO A 276 -11.54 -23.81 -5.26
C PRO A 276 -10.48 -23.55 -6.35
N PHE A 277 -10.75 -23.89 -7.62
CA PHE A 277 -9.86 -23.63 -8.75
C PHE A 277 -10.54 -22.79 -9.83
N LYS A 278 -9.75 -21.89 -10.44
CA LYS A 278 -10.14 -21.20 -11.68
C LYS A 278 -9.77 -22.01 -12.92
N GLY A 279 -8.77 -22.87 -12.80
CA GLY A 279 -8.19 -23.71 -13.86
C GLY A 279 -6.98 -24.48 -13.33
N PRO A 280 -6.34 -25.28 -14.19
CA PRO A 280 -5.09 -25.98 -13.91
C PRO A 280 -3.99 -25.08 -13.32
N LEU A 281 -3.23 -25.58 -12.35
CA LEU A 281 -2.13 -24.82 -11.75
C LEU A 281 -0.83 -24.95 -12.56
N LYS A 282 -0.03 -23.88 -12.56
CA LYS A 282 1.31 -23.87 -13.15
C LYS A 282 2.32 -24.62 -12.27
N PRO A 283 3.40 -25.21 -12.82
CA PRO A 283 4.40 -25.97 -12.04
C PRO A 283 4.94 -25.22 -10.81
N ARG A 284 5.23 -23.93 -10.95
CA ARG A 284 5.69 -23.08 -9.84
C ARG A 284 4.67 -22.96 -8.72
N THR A 285 3.38 -22.86 -9.06
CA THR A 285 2.29 -22.79 -8.08
C THR A 285 2.11 -24.12 -7.38
N VAL A 286 2.18 -25.25 -8.11
CA VAL A 286 2.13 -26.59 -7.54
C VAL A 286 3.26 -26.81 -6.53
N LYS A 287 4.50 -26.50 -6.90
CA LYS A 287 5.66 -26.58 -5.99
C LYS A 287 5.47 -25.71 -4.73
N HIS A 288 4.93 -24.50 -4.89
CA HIS A 288 4.65 -23.61 -3.78
C HIS A 288 3.57 -24.17 -2.84
N THR A 289 2.50 -24.74 -3.40
CA THR A 289 1.46 -25.46 -2.65
C THR A 289 2.05 -26.63 -1.87
N GLU A 290 2.85 -27.49 -2.51
CA GLU A 290 3.52 -28.62 -1.84
C GLU A 290 4.45 -28.17 -0.72
N THR A 291 5.17 -27.06 -0.91
CA THR A 291 6.05 -26.49 0.13
C THR A 291 5.24 -26.06 1.36
N ILE A 292 4.08 -25.43 1.15
CA ILE A 292 3.17 -25.04 2.24
C ILE A 292 2.66 -26.29 2.97
N LEU A 293 2.20 -27.30 2.22
CA LEU A 293 1.60 -28.50 2.78
C LEU A 293 2.62 -29.38 3.51
N SER A 294 3.84 -29.53 2.99
CA SER A 294 4.94 -30.17 3.72
C SER A 294 5.21 -29.45 5.03
N SER A 295 5.29 -28.11 5.01
CA SER A 295 5.51 -27.32 6.24
C SER A 295 4.38 -27.47 7.27
N LEU A 296 3.14 -27.61 6.83
CA LEU A 296 2.00 -27.93 7.69
C LEU A 296 2.17 -29.31 8.32
N CYS A 297 2.40 -30.34 7.50
CA CYS A 297 2.54 -31.72 7.97
C CYS A 297 3.77 -31.91 8.88
N GLU A 298 4.91 -31.31 8.56
CA GLU A 298 6.09 -31.26 9.44
C GLU A 298 5.78 -30.66 10.81
N TRP A 299 4.96 -29.60 10.85
CA TRP A 299 4.54 -29.02 12.11
C TRP A 299 3.61 -29.97 12.88
N LEU A 300 2.64 -30.58 12.20
CA LEU A 300 1.73 -31.56 12.81
C LEU A 300 2.49 -32.78 13.38
N VAL A 301 3.54 -33.25 12.70
CA VAL A 301 4.45 -34.29 13.23
C VAL A 301 5.17 -33.81 14.49
N LYS A 302 5.69 -32.57 14.50
CA LYS A 302 6.32 -31.98 15.70
C LYS A 302 5.36 -31.84 16.88
N GLN A 303 4.07 -31.63 16.60
CA GLN A 303 3.02 -31.61 17.62
C GLN A 303 2.51 -32.99 18.00
N ARG A 304 3.08 -34.08 17.44
CA ARG A 304 2.63 -35.46 17.65
C ARG A 304 1.16 -35.65 17.28
N TYR A 305 0.71 -34.94 16.25
CA TYR A 305 -0.61 -35.12 15.66
C TYR A 305 -0.56 -36.14 14.51
N LEU A 306 0.38 -35.97 13.58
CA LEU A 306 0.71 -36.97 12.57
C LEU A 306 1.89 -37.82 13.05
N ASP A 307 1.93 -39.09 12.64
CA ASP A 307 3.08 -39.97 12.91
C ASP A 307 4.24 -39.67 11.95
N SER A 308 3.94 -39.46 10.68
CA SER A 308 4.91 -39.12 9.62
C SER A 308 4.39 -38.04 8.68
N ASN A 309 5.29 -37.32 8.00
CA ASN A 309 4.91 -36.33 7.00
C ASN A 309 4.68 -37.05 5.64
N PRO A 310 3.45 -37.06 5.09
CA PRO A 310 3.17 -37.79 3.86
C PRO A 310 3.87 -37.17 2.62
N PHE A 311 4.35 -35.93 2.71
CA PHE A 311 5.11 -35.26 1.65
C PHE A 311 6.61 -35.60 1.62
N ASP A 312 7.19 -36.20 2.68
CA ASP A 312 8.64 -36.42 2.77
C ASP A 312 9.18 -37.35 1.65
N GLY A 313 8.38 -38.32 1.20
CA GLY A 313 8.76 -39.27 0.14
C GLY A 313 8.46 -38.78 -1.29
N LEU A 314 7.95 -37.57 -1.46
CA LEU A 314 7.48 -37.09 -2.76
C LEU A 314 8.65 -36.48 -3.57
N PRO A 315 8.95 -36.98 -4.79
CA PRO A 315 10.05 -36.45 -5.60
C PRO A 315 9.88 -34.96 -5.88
N LEU A 316 10.95 -34.17 -5.73
CA LEU A 316 10.90 -32.74 -6.02
C LEU A 316 10.62 -32.50 -7.51
N LEU A 317 9.70 -31.57 -7.81
CA LEU A 317 9.54 -31.05 -9.17
C LEU A 317 10.87 -30.43 -9.64
N SER A 318 11.37 -30.88 -10.79
CA SER A 318 12.72 -30.58 -11.24
C SER A 318 12.93 -29.08 -11.45
N SER A 319 14.13 -28.58 -11.11
CA SER A 319 14.48 -27.17 -11.32
C SER A 319 14.54 -26.79 -12.80
N GLN A 320 14.76 -27.75 -13.71
CA GLN A 320 14.78 -27.54 -15.16
C GLN A 320 13.39 -27.24 -15.73
N GLU A 321 12.32 -27.86 -15.21
CA GLU A 321 10.92 -27.56 -15.60
C GLU A 321 10.40 -26.24 -15.01
N LEU A 322 11.06 -25.72 -13.97
CA LEU A 322 10.76 -24.42 -13.36
C LEU A 322 11.50 -23.26 -14.03
N HIS A 323 12.62 -23.55 -14.71
CA HIS A 323 13.51 -22.54 -15.30
C HIS A 323 13.11 -22.05 -16.70
N THR A 324 12.06 -22.60 -17.31
CA THR A 324 11.59 -22.18 -18.65
C THR A 324 10.68 -20.94 -18.67
N LEU A 325 10.46 -20.25 -17.53
CA LEU A 325 9.59 -19.06 -17.47
C LEU A 325 10.11 -17.90 -16.60
N GLN A 326 11.30 -18.00 -16.01
CA GLN A 326 11.96 -16.84 -15.38
C GLN A 326 12.89 -16.15 -16.38
N VAL A 327 12.32 -15.68 -17.48
CA VAL A 327 12.87 -14.46 -18.08
C VAL A 327 12.19 -13.33 -17.30
N GLU A 328 12.79 -12.96 -16.17
CA GLU A 328 12.40 -11.75 -15.46
C GLU A 328 12.84 -10.59 -16.35
N HIS A 329 11.98 -10.24 -17.31
CA HIS A 329 12.23 -9.21 -18.30
C HIS A 329 12.34 -7.86 -17.58
N ALA A 330 13.55 -7.33 -17.54
CA ALA A 330 13.78 -5.90 -17.41
C ALA A 330 13.41 -5.24 -18.74
N LEU A 331 12.96 -3.99 -18.68
CA LEU A 331 12.99 -3.13 -19.86
C LEU A 331 14.45 -2.86 -20.22
N ASP A 332 14.77 -2.77 -21.49
CA ASP A 332 16.05 -2.19 -21.93
C ASP A 332 16.00 -0.65 -21.88
N ASP A 333 17.14 -0.01 -22.16
CA ASP A 333 17.26 1.45 -22.15
C ASP A 333 16.31 2.15 -23.12
N THR A 334 16.06 1.56 -24.29
CA THR A 334 15.20 2.15 -25.33
C THR A 334 13.73 2.07 -24.90
N GLN A 335 13.29 0.91 -24.42
CA GLN A 335 11.94 0.68 -23.90
C GLN A 335 11.67 1.54 -22.66
N TRP A 336 12.66 1.66 -21.76
CA TRP A 336 12.57 2.51 -20.59
C TRP A 336 12.44 3.99 -20.97
N GLN A 337 13.30 4.46 -21.89
CA GLN A 337 13.25 5.85 -22.35
C GLN A 337 11.92 6.17 -23.05
N TRP A 338 11.41 5.27 -23.90
CA TRP A 338 10.10 5.42 -24.51
C TRP A 338 8.99 5.64 -23.48
N LEU A 339 9.00 4.83 -22.41
CA LEU A 339 7.98 4.90 -21.36
C LEU A 339 8.05 6.23 -20.60
N LEU A 340 9.25 6.75 -20.36
CA LEU A 340 9.45 8.08 -19.79
C LEU A 340 8.97 9.19 -20.74
N ASP A 341 9.36 9.14 -22.02
CA ASP A 341 8.98 10.14 -23.02
C ASP A 341 7.47 10.19 -23.20
N TYR A 342 6.81 9.03 -23.24
CA TYR A 342 5.36 8.94 -23.29
C TYR A 342 4.71 9.58 -22.04
N CYS A 343 5.22 9.26 -20.84
CA CYS A 343 4.72 9.87 -19.60
C CYS A 343 4.94 11.39 -19.57
N ALA A 344 6.08 11.87 -20.06
CA ALA A 344 6.39 13.29 -20.16
C ALA A 344 5.43 14.00 -21.12
N LYS A 345 5.18 13.42 -22.29
CA LYS A 345 4.20 13.92 -23.26
C LYS A 345 2.80 14.02 -22.66
N CYS A 346 2.33 12.98 -21.96
CA CYS A 346 1.00 12.98 -21.33
C CYS A 346 0.88 13.95 -20.15
N GLN A 347 1.98 14.34 -19.50
CA GLN A 347 1.95 15.40 -18.49
C GLN A 347 1.68 16.77 -19.11
N SER A 348 2.31 17.06 -20.24
CA SER A 348 2.16 18.35 -20.95
C SER A 348 0.87 18.43 -21.77
N SER A 349 0.49 17.33 -22.42
CA SER A 349 -0.70 17.20 -23.25
C SER A 349 -1.39 15.87 -22.95
N PRO A 350 -2.23 15.82 -21.89
CA PRO A 350 -2.98 14.63 -21.55
C PRO A 350 -3.89 14.19 -22.71
N PRO A 351 -4.06 12.88 -22.95
CA PRO A 351 -5.12 12.36 -23.81
C PRO A 351 -6.50 12.89 -23.40
N GLU A 352 -7.45 12.90 -24.32
CA GLU A 352 -8.80 13.44 -24.08
C GLU A 352 -9.45 12.83 -22.82
N GLY A 353 -9.88 13.69 -21.88
CA GLY A 353 -10.41 13.28 -20.58
C GLY A 353 -9.36 12.90 -19.52
N GLY A 354 -8.08 12.94 -19.86
CA GLY A 354 -6.95 12.64 -18.98
C GLY A 354 -6.61 13.77 -18.01
N ASP A 355 -6.24 13.42 -16.77
CA ASP A 355 -5.83 14.37 -15.74
C ASP A 355 -4.30 14.55 -15.75
N LYS A 356 -3.80 15.78 -15.97
CA LYS A 356 -2.35 16.08 -15.89
C LYS A 356 -1.72 15.66 -14.56
N HIS A 357 -2.48 15.74 -13.46
CA HIS A 357 -2.04 15.37 -12.12
C HIS A 357 -1.92 13.84 -11.95
N HIS A 358 -2.64 13.07 -12.75
CA HIS A 358 -2.47 11.63 -12.84
C HIS A 358 -1.10 11.28 -13.43
N TYR A 359 -0.76 11.84 -14.60
CA TYR A 359 0.53 11.59 -15.26
C TYR A 359 1.71 12.15 -14.47
N ARG A 360 1.53 13.30 -13.79
CA ARG A 360 2.56 13.86 -12.91
C ARG A 360 2.92 12.92 -11.76
N ARG A 361 1.92 12.23 -11.19
CA ARG A 361 2.14 11.21 -10.17
C ARG A 361 2.77 9.94 -10.72
N LEU A 362 2.35 9.50 -11.91
CA LEU A 362 2.96 8.36 -12.59
C LEU A 362 4.45 8.60 -12.84
N TRP A 363 4.81 9.79 -13.31
CA TRP A 363 6.20 10.21 -13.48
C TRP A 363 7.02 10.01 -12.21
N ILE A 364 6.52 10.54 -11.09
CA ILE A 364 7.19 10.39 -9.78
C ILE A 364 7.25 8.91 -9.35
N ALA A 365 6.19 8.14 -9.58
CA ALA A 365 6.18 6.72 -9.26
C ALA A 365 7.24 5.93 -10.06
N LEU A 366 7.39 6.25 -11.35
CA LEU A 366 8.38 5.64 -12.25
C LEU A 366 9.80 6.01 -11.85
N GLN A 367 10.07 7.31 -11.65
CA GLN A 367 11.38 7.81 -11.23
C GLN A 367 11.78 7.24 -9.87
N LEU A 368 10.86 7.26 -8.90
CA LEU A 368 11.13 6.68 -7.58
C LEU A 368 11.40 5.18 -7.67
N ALA A 369 10.57 4.42 -8.41
CA ALA A 369 10.78 2.99 -8.59
C ALA A 369 12.12 2.66 -9.28
N TYR A 370 12.49 3.41 -10.31
CA TYR A 370 13.72 3.23 -11.06
C TYR A 370 14.97 3.59 -10.27
N CYS A 371 14.96 4.69 -9.51
CA CYS A 371 16.14 5.09 -8.73
C CYS A 371 16.37 4.22 -7.49
N THR A 372 15.30 3.65 -6.92
CA THR A 372 15.37 2.98 -5.60
C THR A 372 15.21 1.46 -5.66
N GLY A 373 14.64 0.93 -6.74
CA GLY A 373 14.32 -0.49 -6.85
C GLY A 373 13.31 -0.98 -5.80
N LEU A 374 12.49 -0.12 -5.22
CA LEU A 374 11.52 -0.49 -4.19
C LEU A 374 10.51 -1.55 -4.68
N ARG A 375 10.06 -2.42 -3.76
CA ARG A 375 8.89 -3.27 -4.04
C ARG A 375 7.64 -2.38 -4.14
N LEU A 376 6.62 -2.82 -4.89
CA LEU A 376 5.39 -2.04 -5.06
C LEU A 376 4.73 -1.63 -3.73
N ALA A 377 4.71 -2.51 -2.73
CA ALA A 377 4.16 -2.19 -1.41
C ALA A 377 5.01 -1.16 -0.66
N GLU A 378 6.34 -1.20 -0.83
CA GLU A 378 7.25 -0.21 -0.24
C GLU A 378 7.09 1.15 -0.95
N LEU A 379 7.00 1.13 -2.28
CA LEU A 379 6.74 2.31 -3.12
C LEU A 379 5.41 3.00 -2.76
N ALA A 380 4.34 2.22 -2.60
CA ALA A 380 3.01 2.73 -2.23
C ALA A 380 2.97 3.36 -0.84
N ASN A 381 3.83 2.92 0.09
CA ASN A 381 3.88 3.38 1.47
C ASN A 381 5.02 4.37 1.75
N ALA A 382 5.85 4.72 0.76
CA ALA A 382 6.94 5.67 0.93
C ALA A 382 6.40 7.06 1.26
N ARG A 383 6.99 7.74 2.23
CA ARG A 383 6.54 9.05 2.74
C ARG A 383 7.62 10.11 2.60
N PHE A 384 7.23 11.37 2.48
CA PHE A 384 8.19 12.48 2.47
C PHE A 384 8.98 12.56 3.78
N GLY A 385 8.35 12.21 4.91
CA GLY A 385 8.99 12.19 6.23
C GLY A 385 10.04 11.09 6.43
N ASP A 386 10.10 10.10 5.52
CA ASP A 386 11.11 9.04 5.55
C ASP A 386 12.40 9.44 4.80
N ILE A 387 12.42 10.61 4.17
CA ILE A 387 13.60 11.13 3.47
C ILE A 387 14.48 11.87 4.48
N THR A 388 15.71 11.39 4.63
CA THR A 388 16.70 11.95 5.56
C THR A 388 17.87 12.56 4.78
N HIS A 389 18.49 13.57 5.38
CA HIS A 389 19.69 14.21 4.84
C HIS A 389 20.87 13.99 5.79
N LYS A 390 21.97 13.45 5.28
CA LYS A 390 23.19 13.16 6.04
C LYS A 390 24.31 14.08 5.56
N SER A 391 24.63 15.07 6.39
CA SER A 391 25.63 16.12 6.09
C SER A 391 27.08 15.62 6.05
N ARG A 392 27.38 14.48 6.70
CA ARG A 392 28.75 14.03 6.97
C ARG A 392 29.59 13.68 5.71
N ASN A 393 28.99 13.55 4.53
CA ASN A 393 29.64 13.15 3.27
C ASN A 393 29.15 13.97 2.05
N GLY A 394 29.18 15.31 2.12
CA GLY A 394 28.82 16.16 0.97
C GLY A 394 27.31 16.29 0.70
N GLY A 395 26.47 16.01 1.71
CA GLY A 395 25.01 16.13 1.62
C GLY A 395 24.36 14.96 0.88
N GLN A 396 24.20 13.83 1.56
CA GLN A 396 23.57 12.64 0.99
C GLN A 396 22.11 12.54 1.39
N HIS A 397 21.24 12.13 0.46
CA HIS A 397 19.84 11.88 0.72
C HIS A 397 19.54 10.39 0.76
N TRP A 398 18.77 9.97 1.76
CA TRP A 398 18.43 8.57 1.99
C TRP A 398 16.94 8.42 2.28
N LEU A 399 16.30 7.44 1.64
CA LEU A 399 14.94 7.05 1.96
C LEU A 399 14.98 5.87 2.94
N ARG A 400 14.34 6.04 4.10
CA ARG A 400 14.13 4.94 5.04
C ARG A 400 12.97 4.06 4.57
N VAL A 401 13.20 2.75 4.52
CA VAL A 401 12.25 1.78 3.96
C VAL A 401 12.03 0.65 4.96
N LEU A 402 10.77 0.39 5.29
CA LEU A 402 10.37 -0.76 6.09
C LEU A 402 10.05 -1.95 5.16
N GLY A 403 10.97 -2.91 5.10
CA GLY A 403 10.87 -4.09 4.25
C GLY A 403 10.07 -5.24 4.88
N LYS A 404 10.00 -6.36 4.16
CA LYS A 404 9.33 -7.60 4.60
C LYS A 404 9.89 -8.06 5.96
N GLY A 405 9.00 -8.30 6.93
CA GLY A 405 9.37 -8.71 8.29
C GLY A 405 9.87 -7.55 9.17
N SER A 406 9.43 -6.32 8.87
CA SER A 406 9.78 -5.09 9.62
C SER A 406 11.27 -4.76 9.63
N LYS A 407 12.05 -5.31 8.70
CA LYS A 407 13.47 -4.99 8.56
C LYS A 407 13.62 -3.62 7.91
N GLN A 408 14.23 -2.69 8.61
CA GLN A 408 14.54 -1.37 8.07
C GLN A 408 15.79 -1.43 7.19
N ARG A 409 15.75 -0.70 6.08
CA ARG A 409 16.93 -0.40 5.26
C ARG A 409 16.86 1.05 4.78
N GLU A 410 17.99 1.62 4.43
CA GLU A 410 18.06 2.91 3.78
C GLU A 410 18.45 2.72 2.32
N VAL A 411 17.83 3.50 1.43
CA VAL A 411 18.13 3.49 -0.01
C VAL A 411 18.59 4.89 -0.41
N PRO A 412 19.73 5.03 -1.10
CA PRO A 412 20.21 6.35 -1.51
C PRO A 412 19.26 6.97 -2.56
N LEU A 413 19.07 8.28 -2.47
CA LEU A 413 18.32 9.07 -3.45
C LEU A 413 19.27 10.01 -4.20
N PRO A 414 19.25 10.00 -5.55
CA PRO A 414 19.94 11.02 -6.35
C PRO A 414 19.41 12.43 -6.02
N ILE A 415 20.29 13.44 -6.08
CA ILE A 415 19.91 14.81 -5.75
C ILE A 415 18.84 15.34 -6.71
N GLU A 416 18.91 14.96 -7.98
CA GLU A 416 17.97 15.33 -9.03
C GLU A 416 16.57 14.83 -8.71
N LEU A 417 16.46 13.58 -8.19
CA LEU A 417 15.19 13.03 -7.75
C LEU A 417 14.68 13.75 -6.49
N VAL A 418 15.56 14.12 -5.57
CA VAL A 418 15.16 14.84 -4.35
C VAL A 418 14.62 16.24 -4.69
N GLU A 419 15.27 16.96 -5.59
CA GLU A 419 14.78 18.24 -6.10
C GLU A 419 13.44 18.09 -6.80
N GLU A 420 13.28 17.04 -7.60
CA GLU A 420 12.01 16.75 -8.25
C GLU A 420 10.89 16.41 -7.26
N LEU A 421 11.20 15.64 -6.21
CA LEU A 421 10.27 15.31 -5.15
C LEU A 421 9.87 16.55 -4.33
N LYS A 422 10.79 17.51 -4.12
CA LYS A 422 10.48 18.80 -3.48
C LYS A 422 9.48 19.60 -4.32
N ARG A 423 9.72 19.72 -5.63
CA ARG A 423 8.78 20.40 -6.56
C ARG A 423 7.42 19.72 -6.54
N TYR A 424 7.40 18.40 -6.64
CA TYR A 424 6.19 17.61 -6.62
C TYR A 424 5.41 17.72 -5.30
N ALA A 425 6.09 17.76 -4.15
CA ALA A 425 5.44 17.99 -2.87
C ALA A 425 4.72 19.35 -2.86
N LEU A 426 5.38 20.40 -3.34
CA LEU A 426 4.78 21.73 -3.46
C LEU A 426 3.56 21.73 -4.40
N GLU A 427 3.67 21.14 -5.59
CA GLU A 427 2.55 21.00 -6.54
C GLU A 427 1.35 20.25 -5.95
N ARG A 428 1.58 19.33 -5.01
CA ARG A 428 0.53 18.58 -4.30
C ARG A 428 -0.06 19.32 -3.10
N GLY A 429 0.56 20.40 -2.63
CA GLY A 429 0.26 21.01 -1.34
C GLY A 429 0.67 20.13 -0.15
N ALA A 430 1.68 19.28 -0.35
CA ALA A 430 2.30 18.44 0.68
C ALA A 430 3.45 19.18 1.37
N VAL A 431 3.70 18.85 2.63
CA VAL A 431 4.79 19.46 3.41
C VAL A 431 6.08 18.65 3.24
N TRP A 432 7.16 19.32 2.84
CA TRP A 432 8.50 18.75 2.75
C TRP A 432 9.32 19.03 4.02
N GLY A 433 10.24 18.12 4.36
CA GLY A 433 11.26 18.37 5.39
C GLY A 433 10.78 18.26 6.83
N VAL A 434 9.54 17.81 7.05
CA VAL A 434 9.04 17.43 8.39
C VAL A 434 9.37 15.96 8.64
N PRO A 435 10.28 15.64 9.59
CA PRO A 435 10.62 14.27 9.92
C PRO A 435 9.38 13.46 10.32
N ASP A 436 9.32 12.20 9.89
CA ASP A 436 8.22 11.27 10.18
C ASP A 436 6.82 11.75 9.74
N SER A 437 6.75 12.76 8.87
CA SER A 437 5.51 13.19 8.22
C SER A 437 4.77 11.99 7.61
N PRO A 438 3.48 11.82 7.90
CA PRO A 438 2.71 10.68 7.40
C PRO A 438 2.29 10.84 5.93
N GLU A 439 2.64 11.96 5.30
CA GLU A 439 2.27 12.30 3.93
C GLU A 439 2.95 11.36 2.93
N PRO A 440 2.18 10.57 2.16
CA PRO A 440 2.74 9.66 1.17
C PRO A 440 3.42 10.43 0.05
N ILE A 441 4.51 9.91 -0.52
CA ILE A 441 5.13 10.48 -1.71
C ILE A 441 4.14 10.36 -2.87
N ILE A 442 3.62 9.16 -3.13
CA ILE A 442 2.64 8.92 -4.20
C ILE A 442 1.23 9.07 -3.61
N GLY A 443 0.67 10.28 -3.70
CA GLY A 443 -0.66 10.62 -3.17
C GLY A 443 -1.44 11.54 -4.11
N LYS A 444 -2.69 11.88 -3.72
CA LYS A 444 -3.62 12.73 -4.50
C LYS A 444 -3.15 14.18 -4.55
N PHE A 445 -3.60 14.86 -5.60
CA PHE A 445 -3.43 16.30 -5.73
C PHE A 445 -4.66 16.94 -5.09
N ARG A 446 -4.42 17.92 -4.21
CA ARG A 446 -5.48 18.68 -3.56
C ARG A 446 -6.09 19.64 -4.58
N LYS A 447 -7.43 19.63 -4.72
CA LYS A 447 -8.17 20.37 -5.76
C LYS A 447 -8.12 21.90 -5.60
N SER A 448 -7.56 22.40 -4.50
CA SER A 448 -7.37 23.82 -4.25
C SER A 448 -6.02 24.04 -3.59
N ALA A 449 -5.25 25.01 -4.10
CA ALA A 449 -4.11 25.59 -3.37
C ALA A 449 -4.58 26.42 -2.16
N VAL A 450 -5.89 26.70 -2.06
CA VAL A 450 -6.54 27.17 -0.84
C VAL A 450 -6.71 25.96 0.08
N LEU A 451 -5.76 25.77 0.97
CA LEU A 451 -5.89 24.86 2.11
C LEU A 451 -6.97 25.44 3.03
N GLU A 452 -8.19 24.90 2.99
CA GLU A 452 -9.16 25.18 4.04
C GLU A 452 -8.64 24.60 5.38
N ALA A 453 -9.02 25.18 6.52
CA ALA A 453 -8.53 24.76 7.84
C ALA A 453 -8.75 23.25 8.15
N SER A 454 -9.69 22.61 7.45
CA SER A 454 -9.96 21.18 7.50
C SER A 454 -8.96 20.30 6.73
N ASP A 455 -8.21 20.84 5.76
CA ASP A 455 -7.32 20.07 4.86
C ASP A 455 -5.93 19.80 5.44
N PHE A 456 -5.55 20.44 6.54
CA PHE A 456 -4.30 20.15 7.24
C PHE A 456 -4.37 18.89 8.14
N ASP A 457 -5.57 18.50 8.59
CA ASP A 457 -5.81 17.25 9.33
C ASP A 457 -6.16 16.06 8.39
N LEU A 458 -6.24 16.30 7.08
CA LEU A 458 -6.30 15.26 6.05
C LEU A 458 -4.87 14.74 5.79
N VAL A 459 -4.32 13.91 6.68
CA VAL A 459 -3.25 12.99 6.25
C VAL A 459 -3.83 12.15 5.12
N GLU A 460 -3.29 12.30 3.92
CA GLU A 460 -3.76 11.51 2.79
C GLU A 460 -3.46 10.04 3.04
N THR A 461 -4.47 9.18 2.82
CA THR A 461 -4.22 7.75 2.87
C THR A 461 -3.35 7.34 1.68
N PRO A 462 -2.24 6.60 1.90
CA PRO A 462 -1.43 6.08 0.82
C PRO A 462 -2.27 5.23 -0.14
N PHE A 463 -1.81 5.10 -1.39
CA PHE A 463 -2.43 4.14 -2.30
C PHE A 463 -2.38 2.74 -1.70
N THR A 464 -3.48 2.00 -1.85
CA THR A 464 -3.39 0.55 -1.63
C THR A 464 -2.44 -0.04 -2.67
N THR A 465 -1.67 -1.08 -2.29
CA THR A 465 -0.75 -1.74 -3.21
C THR A 465 -1.45 -2.21 -4.49
N SER A 466 -2.66 -2.77 -4.37
CA SER A 466 -3.48 -3.17 -5.52
C SER A 466 -3.97 -1.98 -6.36
N GLY A 467 -4.24 -0.85 -5.74
CA GLY A 467 -4.62 0.39 -6.42
C GLY A 467 -3.47 0.94 -7.27
N LEU A 468 -2.27 1.04 -6.68
CA LEU A 468 -1.08 1.49 -7.41
C LEU A 468 -0.69 0.50 -8.52
N HIS A 469 -0.83 -0.81 -8.27
CA HIS A 469 -0.64 -1.84 -9.31
C HIS A 469 -1.53 -1.59 -10.53
N ARG A 470 -2.83 -1.36 -10.29
CA ARG A 470 -3.80 -1.12 -11.36
C ARG A 470 -3.43 0.14 -12.16
N VAL A 471 -3.18 1.24 -11.47
CA VAL A 471 -2.81 2.52 -12.11
C VAL A 471 -1.56 2.38 -12.99
N LEU A 472 -0.49 1.75 -12.50
CA LEU A 472 0.70 1.50 -13.29
C LEU A 472 0.43 0.55 -14.46
N LYS A 473 -0.36 -0.51 -14.24
CA LYS A 473 -0.67 -1.49 -15.29
C LYS A 473 -1.50 -0.88 -16.42
N ASP A 474 -2.49 -0.05 -16.08
CA ASP A 474 -3.30 0.67 -17.05
C ASP A 474 -2.43 1.62 -17.88
N PHE A 475 -1.52 2.35 -17.22
CA PHE A 475 -0.54 3.21 -17.89
C PHE A 475 0.39 2.42 -18.84
N PHE A 476 0.91 1.24 -18.44
CA PHE A 476 1.76 0.43 -19.33
C PHE A 476 1.01 -0.05 -20.57
N ASN A 477 -0.26 -0.45 -20.42
CA ASN A 477 -1.09 -0.84 -21.54
C ASN A 477 -1.40 0.35 -22.46
N GLU A 478 -1.60 1.54 -21.89
CA GLU A 478 -1.79 2.78 -22.65
C GLU A 478 -0.53 3.14 -23.45
N ALA A 479 0.65 3.11 -22.82
CA ALA A 479 1.93 3.36 -23.46
C ALA A 479 2.25 2.32 -24.57
N ALA A 480 1.90 1.05 -24.35
CA ALA A 480 2.02 -0.01 -25.35
C ALA A 480 1.10 0.25 -26.55
N ALA A 481 -0.16 0.62 -26.29
CA ALA A 481 -1.11 0.96 -27.34
C ALA A 481 -0.65 2.19 -28.14
N ALA A 482 -0.03 3.17 -27.48
CA ALA A 482 0.56 4.33 -28.14
C ALA A 482 1.74 3.96 -29.04
N MET A 483 2.63 3.09 -28.57
CA MET A 483 3.74 2.57 -29.37
C MET A 483 3.22 1.79 -30.58
N GLY A 484 2.22 0.92 -30.39
CA GLY A 484 1.65 0.10 -31.46
C GLY A 484 1.00 0.90 -32.60
N ARG A 485 0.64 2.17 -32.39
CA ARG A 485 0.15 3.05 -33.46
C ARG A 485 1.24 3.51 -34.43
N THR A 486 2.50 3.49 -34.00
CA THR A 486 3.65 4.00 -34.76
C THR A 486 4.74 2.94 -34.96
N ALA A 487 4.59 1.75 -34.40
CA ALA A 487 5.59 0.69 -34.44
C ALA A 487 5.71 0.06 -35.84
N THR A 488 6.95 -0.18 -36.25
CA THR A 488 7.29 -1.06 -37.37
C THR A 488 7.17 -2.53 -36.96
N GLU A 489 7.32 -3.47 -37.90
CA GLU A 489 7.33 -4.92 -37.60
C GLU A 489 8.39 -5.29 -36.55
N GLU A 490 9.55 -4.61 -36.54
CA GLU A 490 10.61 -4.81 -35.55
C GLU A 490 10.20 -4.31 -34.15
N GLY A 491 9.45 -3.20 -34.07
CA GLY A 491 8.95 -2.61 -32.82
C GLY A 491 7.80 -3.39 -32.17
N GLN A 492 7.24 -4.39 -32.83
CA GLN A 492 6.15 -5.21 -32.29
C GLN A 492 6.57 -5.97 -31.03
N ARG A 493 7.86 -6.35 -30.91
CA ARG A 493 8.41 -6.98 -29.72
C ARG A 493 8.34 -6.07 -28.49
N ASP A 494 8.61 -4.78 -28.66
CA ASP A 494 8.58 -3.79 -27.59
C ASP A 494 7.15 -3.51 -27.13
N VAL A 495 6.21 -3.47 -28.08
CA VAL A 495 4.76 -3.36 -27.80
C VAL A 495 4.31 -4.55 -26.94
N GLU A 496 4.71 -5.76 -27.30
CA GLU A 496 4.39 -6.96 -26.51
C GLU A 496 5.03 -6.93 -25.12
N ALA A 497 6.29 -6.47 -25.01
CA ALA A 497 6.99 -6.33 -23.74
C ALA A 497 6.24 -5.40 -22.78
N LEU A 498 5.88 -4.19 -23.24
CA LEU A 498 5.10 -3.22 -22.47
C LEU A 498 3.70 -3.75 -22.11
N THR A 499 3.04 -4.46 -23.03
CA THR A 499 1.73 -5.08 -22.80
C THR A 499 1.78 -6.16 -21.71
N ARG A 500 2.87 -6.91 -21.59
CA ARG A 500 3.05 -7.96 -20.57
C ARG A 500 3.65 -7.44 -19.27
N MET A 501 4.20 -6.23 -19.29
CA MET A 501 4.88 -5.62 -18.16
C MET A 501 4.00 -5.62 -16.90
N THR A 502 4.63 -5.95 -15.77
CA THR A 502 4.04 -5.83 -14.43
C THR A 502 4.84 -4.83 -13.61
N THR A 503 4.32 -4.38 -12.48
CA THR A 503 5.05 -3.44 -11.61
C THR A 503 6.36 -3.99 -11.08
N HIS A 504 6.55 -5.31 -11.05
CA HIS A 504 7.82 -5.91 -10.62
C HIS A 504 8.94 -5.70 -11.66
N TRP A 505 8.60 -5.49 -12.93
CA TRP A 505 9.59 -5.22 -13.98
C TRP A 505 10.36 -3.94 -13.71
N LEU A 506 9.75 -2.89 -13.15
CA LEU A 506 10.45 -1.65 -12.76
C LEU A 506 11.65 -1.92 -11.84
N ARG A 507 11.48 -2.86 -10.91
CA ARG A 507 12.55 -3.27 -9.99
C ARG A 507 13.62 -4.12 -10.68
N HIS A 508 13.23 -4.96 -11.64
CA HIS A 508 14.19 -5.70 -12.47
C HIS A 508 14.97 -4.76 -13.38
N THR A 509 14.32 -3.77 -13.99
CA THR A 509 14.96 -2.70 -14.77
C THR A 509 15.98 -1.95 -13.92
N HIS A 510 15.63 -1.50 -12.70
CA HIS A 510 16.60 -0.89 -11.79
C HIS A 510 17.82 -1.79 -11.56
N ALA A 511 17.59 -3.07 -11.18
CA ALA A 511 18.66 -3.99 -10.87
C ALA A 511 19.57 -4.27 -12.09
N SER A 512 18.96 -4.50 -13.25
CA SER A 512 19.66 -4.79 -14.51
C SER A 512 20.48 -3.58 -14.96
N HIS A 513 19.88 -2.39 -15.01
CA HIS A 513 20.54 -1.17 -15.46
C HIS A 513 21.65 -0.73 -14.49
N ALA A 514 21.44 -0.86 -13.18
CA ALA A 514 22.46 -0.55 -12.20
C ALA A 514 23.69 -1.46 -12.37
N LEU A 515 23.48 -2.77 -12.55
CA LEU A 515 24.58 -3.72 -12.77
C LEU A 515 25.25 -3.51 -14.14
N GLY A 516 24.48 -3.27 -15.20
CA GLY A 516 24.99 -2.96 -16.54
C GLY A 516 25.80 -1.66 -16.56
N SER A 517 25.43 -0.69 -15.72
CA SER A 517 26.18 0.56 -15.51
C SER A 517 27.40 0.41 -14.57
N GLY A 518 27.71 -0.80 -14.11
CA GLY A 518 28.89 -1.09 -13.29
C GLY A 518 28.72 -0.94 -11.78
N ALA A 519 27.49 -0.82 -11.27
CA ALA A 519 27.25 -0.81 -9.82
C ALA A 519 27.68 -2.14 -9.18
N ALA A 520 28.28 -2.08 -7.99
CA ALA A 520 28.70 -3.27 -7.28
C ALA A 520 27.50 -4.14 -6.87
N LEU A 521 27.59 -5.46 -7.13
CA LEU A 521 26.53 -6.43 -6.84
C LEU A 521 26.02 -6.37 -5.38
N LEU A 522 26.95 -6.15 -4.44
CA LEU A 522 26.62 -6.04 -3.02
C LEU A 522 25.75 -4.80 -2.74
N SER A 523 26.09 -3.65 -3.32
CA SER A 523 25.31 -2.41 -3.18
C SER A 523 23.91 -2.57 -3.78
N VAL A 524 23.79 -3.20 -4.95
CA VAL A 524 22.47 -3.47 -5.56
C VAL A 524 21.65 -4.44 -4.69
N LYS A 525 22.27 -5.50 -4.14
CA LYS A 525 21.61 -6.43 -3.21
C LYS A 525 21.08 -5.72 -1.96
N GLU A 526 21.87 -4.81 -1.38
CA GLU A 526 21.52 -4.04 -0.19
C GLU A 526 20.37 -3.07 -0.46
N ASN A 527 20.44 -2.31 -1.56
CA ASN A 527 19.35 -1.41 -2.00
C ASN A 527 18.03 -2.18 -2.21
N LEU A 528 18.12 -3.34 -2.86
CA LEU A 528 16.98 -4.22 -3.08
C LEU A 528 16.50 -4.91 -1.77
N GLY A 529 17.34 -5.03 -0.75
CA GLY A 529 17.01 -5.75 0.48
C GLY A 529 16.80 -7.25 0.22
N HIS A 530 17.68 -7.88 -0.56
CA HIS A 530 17.69 -9.32 -0.78
C HIS A 530 18.45 -10.04 0.34
N ALA A 531 17.85 -11.11 0.90
CA ALA A 531 18.48 -11.90 1.96
C ALA A 531 19.65 -12.76 1.45
N SER A 532 19.63 -13.16 0.17
CA SER A 532 20.66 -13.99 -0.46
C SER A 532 21.23 -13.31 -1.71
N LEU A 533 22.52 -13.53 -1.96
CA LEU A 533 23.20 -13.11 -3.20
C LEU A 533 22.74 -13.90 -4.42
N SER A 534 22.22 -15.12 -4.23
CA SER A 534 21.69 -15.96 -5.33
C SER A 534 20.59 -15.25 -6.12
N THR A 535 19.70 -14.53 -5.43
CA THR A 535 18.59 -13.77 -6.05
C THR A 535 19.10 -12.57 -6.85
N THR A 536 20.19 -11.92 -6.43
CA THR A 536 20.77 -10.79 -7.17
C THR A 536 21.69 -11.27 -8.30
N SER A 537 22.28 -12.46 -8.19
CA SER A 537 23.14 -13.04 -9.22
C SER A 537 22.37 -13.40 -10.49
N LEU A 538 21.05 -13.63 -10.40
CA LEU A 538 20.17 -13.84 -11.55
C LEU A 538 20.21 -12.66 -12.55
N TYR A 539 20.44 -11.43 -12.08
CA TYR A 539 20.53 -10.25 -12.94
C TYR A 539 21.84 -10.16 -13.74
N LEU A 540 22.92 -10.79 -13.28
CA LEU A 540 24.20 -10.82 -14.01
C LEU A 540 24.16 -11.72 -15.25
N HIS A 541 23.21 -12.66 -15.32
CA HIS A 541 23.19 -13.70 -16.34
C HIS A 541 22.34 -13.32 -17.56
N GLY A 542 21.68 -12.15 -17.53
CA GLY A 542 20.77 -11.69 -18.57
C GLY A 542 21.45 -11.11 -19.81
N ASP A 543 22.67 -10.58 -19.68
CA ASP A 543 23.34 -9.89 -20.76
C ASP A 543 24.46 -10.74 -21.39
N LYS A 544 24.06 -11.53 -22.40
CA LYS A 544 25.00 -12.32 -23.21
C LYS A 544 26.03 -11.42 -23.90
N ASP A 545 25.68 -10.16 -24.18
CA ASP A 545 26.53 -9.21 -24.89
C ASP A 545 27.56 -8.58 -23.95
N GLN A 546 27.19 -8.29 -22.69
CA GLN A 546 28.16 -7.92 -21.65
C GLN A 546 29.15 -9.05 -21.37
N ARG A 547 28.67 -10.30 -21.25
CA ARG A 547 29.54 -11.46 -21.11
C ARG A 547 30.47 -11.61 -22.33
N TYR A 548 29.96 -11.40 -23.54
CA TYR A 548 30.77 -11.42 -24.76
C TYR A 548 31.81 -10.29 -24.78
N ALA A 549 31.45 -9.08 -24.38
CA ALA A 549 32.36 -7.93 -24.31
C ALA A 549 33.45 -8.10 -23.24
N GLU A 550 33.10 -8.62 -22.05
CA GLU A 550 34.06 -8.92 -20.98
C GLU A 550 35.00 -10.06 -21.36
N MET A 551 34.48 -11.14 -21.95
CA MET A 551 35.32 -12.20 -22.50
C MET A 551 36.18 -11.69 -23.66
N GLY A 552 35.66 -10.79 -24.50
CA GLY A 552 36.39 -10.12 -25.56
C GLY A 552 37.56 -9.27 -25.06
N LYS A 553 37.40 -8.57 -23.91
CA LYS A 553 38.50 -7.85 -23.23
C LYS A 553 39.61 -8.80 -22.76
N LEU A 554 39.24 -9.99 -22.27
CA LEU A 554 40.18 -11.06 -21.88
C LEU A 554 40.96 -11.60 -23.10
N PHE A 555 40.29 -11.78 -24.24
CA PHE A 555 40.93 -12.26 -25.47
C PHE A 555 41.83 -11.21 -26.12
N ARG A 556 41.45 -9.92 -26.09
CA ARG A 556 42.30 -8.82 -26.57
C ARG A 556 43.56 -8.59 -25.73
N LYS A 557 43.52 -8.90 -24.42
CA LYS A 557 44.69 -8.81 -23.54
C LYS A 557 45.76 -9.88 -23.82
N LYS A 558 45.41 -10.98 -24.52
CA LYS A 558 46.35 -12.07 -24.86
C LYS A 558 47.03 -11.91 -26.22
N THR A 559 46.54 -11.03 -27.10
CA THR A 559 47.12 -10.82 -28.44
C THR A 559 48.08 -9.62 -28.51
N GLY A 560 48.46 -9.05 -27.35
CA GLY A 560 49.30 -7.83 -27.24
C GLY A 560 50.68 -8.05 -26.64
N THR A 561 51.24 -9.26 -26.74
CA THR A 561 52.66 -9.55 -26.51
C THR A 561 53.04 -10.73 -27.40
N GLY A 562 53.77 -10.43 -28.48
CA GLY A 562 54.29 -11.35 -29.48
C GLY A 562 54.88 -10.52 -30.60
#